data_AF-A0A2E0JGA7-F1
#
_entry.id   AF-A0A2E0JGA7-F1
#
_cell.length_a   1.000
_cell.length_b   1.000
_cell.length_c   1.000
_cell.angle_alpha   90.00
_cell.angle_beta   90.00
_cell.angle_gamma   90.00
#
_symmetry.space_group_name_H-M   'P 1'
#
loop_
_entity.id
_entity.type
_entity.pdbx_description
1 polymer ?
#
loop_
_entity_poly.entity_id
_entity_poly.type
_entity_poly.pdbx_seq_one_letter_code
_entity_poly.pdbx_strand_id
1 'polypeptide(L)'
;MRKFWLLSILFLFISCSQNKSVIEVIYTINEFSSEDNRLNVTLDITNKTNNDISSLWSLHWNQISALVDSESIPKNTKYEYVAGQSYNILSFGNDYTIKKGETISIDLKQRGGVKRKSDFPMGGFVVTDDDILNVKFINLWENAKDIQELNIPTANDRFNYNVSNKLLDKSQLDLIVPTPNKIDLFEGQMDLKTKYSINIDESLNLNFDFAKSLMSGVAKIVSNNEEADIKISFIENLTKESYELNIDNNSISIFASDRAGALYGLQSLKQIFLVSKLEKTSIRNLKITDSPKFSYRGMLLDISRNFYGPKKLSKF
;
A
#
# COMPACT_ATOMS: atom_id res chain seq x y z
N MET A 1 -18.92 40.05 -51.68
CA MET A 1 -19.54 38.91 -50.96
C MET A 1 -18.84 38.74 -49.61
N ARG A 2 -19.65 38.82 -48.54
CA ARG A 2 -19.48 38.49 -47.09
C ARG A 2 -18.06 38.46 -46.46
N LYS A 3 -17.81 39.43 -45.58
CA LYS A 3 -16.87 39.35 -44.45
C LYS A 3 -17.50 38.50 -43.34
N PHE A 4 -16.83 37.44 -42.89
CA PHE A 4 -17.23 36.68 -41.69
C PHE A 4 -16.55 37.30 -40.47
N TRP A 5 -17.34 37.78 -39.52
CA TRP A 5 -16.90 38.12 -38.17
C TRP A 5 -17.04 36.87 -37.30
N LEU A 6 -15.93 36.34 -36.79
CA LEU A 6 -15.92 35.32 -35.75
C LEU A 6 -16.02 36.03 -34.39
N LEU A 7 -17.17 35.91 -33.75
CA LEU A 7 -17.40 36.37 -32.38
C LEU A 7 -17.04 35.23 -31.43
N SER A 8 -15.86 35.29 -30.80
CA SER A 8 -15.47 34.35 -29.75
C SER A 8 -16.17 34.74 -28.44
N ILE A 9 -17.15 33.94 -28.03
CA ILE A 9 -17.79 34.05 -26.72
C ILE A 9 -16.89 33.39 -25.67
N LEU A 10 -16.27 34.20 -24.83
CA LEU A 10 -15.44 33.75 -23.71
C LEU A 10 -16.37 33.41 -22.52
N PHE A 11 -16.72 32.13 -22.35
CA PHE A 11 -17.38 31.65 -21.13
C PHE A 11 -16.34 31.56 -20.01
N LEU A 12 -16.31 32.57 -19.13
CA LEU A 12 -15.61 32.50 -17.85
C LEU A 12 -16.43 31.60 -16.91
N PHE A 13 -16.03 30.33 -16.84
CA PHE A 13 -16.44 29.45 -15.74
C PHE A 13 -15.80 29.99 -14.45
N ILE A 14 -16.56 30.78 -13.69
CA ILE A 14 -16.28 31.01 -12.28
C ILE A 14 -16.60 29.69 -11.58
N SER A 15 -15.61 28.79 -11.56
CA SER A 15 -15.59 27.68 -10.63
C SER A 15 -15.46 28.30 -9.25
N CYS A 16 -16.61 28.49 -8.59
CA CYS A 16 -16.65 28.78 -7.18
C CYS A 16 -16.19 27.51 -6.48
N SER A 17 -14.87 27.34 -6.30
CA SER A 17 -14.38 26.42 -5.29
C SER A 17 -14.90 27.02 -3.99
N GLN A 18 -16.01 26.50 -3.47
CA GLN A 18 -16.35 26.71 -2.08
C GLN A 18 -15.14 26.19 -1.29
N ASN A 19 -14.25 27.11 -0.91
CA ASN A 19 -13.29 26.85 0.14
C ASN A 19 -14.15 26.44 1.31
N LYS A 20 -14.22 25.13 1.57
CA LYS A 20 -14.88 24.62 2.77
C LYS A 20 -14.33 25.42 3.93
N SER A 21 -15.21 25.84 4.83
CA SER A 21 -14.81 26.44 6.10
C SER A 21 -13.82 25.49 6.77
N VAL A 22 -12.59 25.96 6.93
CA VAL A 22 -11.50 25.19 7.52
C VAL A 22 -10.98 25.95 8.72
N ILE A 23 -10.89 25.26 9.84
CA ILE A 23 -10.06 25.68 10.96
C ILE A 23 -8.66 25.17 10.67
N GLU A 24 -7.67 26.05 10.76
CA GLU A 24 -6.28 25.64 10.65
C GLU A 24 -5.72 25.45 12.05
N VAL A 25 -5.07 24.30 12.29
CA VAL A 25 -4.38 24.04 13.54
C VAL A 25 -2.93 23.79 13.24
N ILE A 26 -2.05 24.68 13.68
CA ILE A 26 -0.62 24.44 13.67
C ILE A 26 -0.29 23.67 14.94
N TYR A 27 0.10 22.42 14.77
CA TYR A 27 0.59 21.54 15.83
C TYR A 27 2.11 21.63 15.85
N THR A 28 2.65 22.37 16.81
CA THR A 28 4.09 22.56 16.98
C THR A 28 4.59 21.66 18.09
N ILE A 29 5.54 20.77 17.81
CA ILE A 29 6.32 20.10 18.85
C ILE A 29 7.46 21.04 19.24
N ASN A 30 7.42 21.53 20.46
CA ASN A 30 8.44 22.43 21.01
C ASN A 30 9.64 21.65 21.55
N GLU A 31 9.40 20.47 22.13
CA GLU A 31 10.42 19.63 22.76
C GLU A 31 10.00 18.16 22.77
N PHE A 32 10.94 17.28 22.44
CA PHE A 32 10.87 15.85 22.70
C PHE A 32 11.58 15.56 24.02
N SER A 33 10.85 15.28 25.11
CA SER A 33 11.49 14.95 26.39
C SER A 33 11.74 13.44 26.48
N SER A 34 13.01 13.03 26.40
CA SER A 34 13.43 11.62 26.53
C SER A 34 13.26 11.04 27.92
N GLU A 35 13.47 11.85 28.96
CA GLU A 35 13.52 11.36 30.34
C GLU A 35 12.19 10.74 30.78
N ASP A 36 11.06 11.21 30.24
CA ASP A 36 9.72 10.77 30.60
C ASP A 36 8.79 10.47 29.41
N ASN A 37 9.33 10.42 28.18
CA ASN A 37 8.58 10.18 26.94
C ASN A 37 7.37 11.12 26.83
N ARG A 38 7.63 12.42 27.03
CA ARG A 38 6.66 13.51 26.87
C ARG A 38 6.97 14.40 25.69
N LEU A 39 5.93 15.04 25.18
CA LEU A 39 6.02 16.08 24.17
C LEU A 39 5.49 17.38 24.79
N ASN A 40 6.24 18.46 24.68
CA ASN A 40 5.69 19.79 24.90
C ASN A 40 5.23 20.32 23.54
N VAL A 41 3.95 20.63 23.42
CA VAL A 41 3.33 21.00 22.15
C VAL A 41 2.51 22.28 22.28
N THR A 42 2.42 23.04 21.20
CA THR A 42 1.52 24.19 21.08
C THR A 42 0.54 23.94 19.94
N LEU A 43 -0.74 24.20 20.19
CA LEU A 43 -1.78 24.24 19.17
C LEU A 43 -2.13 25.70 18.89
N ASP A 44 -1.74 26.21 17.72
CA ASP A 44 -2.24 27.50 17.23
C ASP A 44 -3.48 27.24 16.36
N ILE A 45 -4.65 27.60 16.89
CA ILE A 45 -5.96 27.34 16.30
C ILE A 45 -6.45 28.63 15.65
N THR A 46 -6.41 28.70 14.32
CA THR A 46 -6.84 29.85 13.53
C THR A 46 -8.23 29.63 12.93
N ASN A 47 -9.16 30.54 13.21
CA ASN A 47 -10.47 30.54 12.57
C ASN A 47 -10.38 31.17 11.16
N LYS A 48 -10.19 30.34 10.12
CA LYS A 48 -10.20 30.78 8.72
C LYS A 48 -11.59 30.73 8.07
N THR A 49 -12.65 30.59 8.88
CA THR A 49 -14.03 30.60 8.36
C THR A 49 -14.53 32.03 8.17
N ASN A 50 -15.81 32.17 7.79
CA ASN A 50 -16.44 33.49 7.61
C ASN A 50 -17.20 33.97 8.84
N ASN A 51 -17.36 33.13 9.86
CA ASN A 51 -18.13 33.43 11.06
C ASN A 51 -17.23 33.33 12.29
N ASP A 52 -17.61 34.02 13.35
CA ASP A 52 -16.96 33.86 14.65
C ASP A 52 -17.32 32.48 15.23
N ILE A 53 -16.39 31.89 15.99
CA ILE A 53 -16.66 30.70 16.78
C ILE A 53 -16.89 31.17 18.21
N SER A 54 -18.15 31.20 18.61
CA SER A 54 -18.53 31.44 20.00
C SER A 54 -18.33 30.16 20.81
N SER A 55 -17.86 30.34 22.03
CA SER A 55 -17.93 29.31 23.07
C SER A 55 -19.39 28.97 23.38
N LEU A 56 -19.75 27.71 23.65
CA LEU A 56 -18.90 26.52 23.81
C LEU A 56 -18.60 25.82 22.48
N TRP A 57 -17.39 25.29 22.32
CA TRP A 57 -17.00 24.47 21.18
C TRP A 57 -15.91 23.46 21.56
N SER A 58 -15.65 22.48 20.70
CA SER A 58 -14.62 21.47 20.96
C SER A 58 -13.81 21.13 19.72
N LEU A 59 -12.51 20.93 19.90
CA LEU A 59 -11.59 20.39 18.89
C LEU A 59 -11.50 18.88 19.05
N HIS A 60 -11.71 18.16 17.96
CA HIS A 60 -11.65 16.70 17.90
C HIS A 60 -10.54 16.26 16.94
N TRP A 61 -9.79 15.21 17.28
CA TRP A 61 -8.79 14.62 16.39
C TRP A 61 -8.41 13.19 16.78
N ASN A 62 -7.77 12.47 15.86
CA ASN A 62 -7.17 11.16 16.14
C ASN A 62 -5.65 11.30 16.28
N GLN A 63 -5.07 10.67 17.29
CA GLN A 63 -3.62 10.58 17.51
C GLN A 63 -3.30 9.34 18.33
N ILE A 64 -2.73 8.31 17.69
CA ILE A 64 -2.48 7.00 18.35
C ILE A 64 -1.27 7.04 19.25
N SER A 65 -0.24 7.79 18.86
CA SER A 65 1.09 7.66 19.43
C SER A 65 1.36 8.62 20.58
N ALA A 66 0.45 9.56 20.85
CA ALA A 66 0.53 10.50 21.97
C ALA A 66 -0.85 10.86 22.52
N LEU A 67 -0.91 11.10 23.83
CA LEU A 67 -2.12 11.43 24.60
C LEU A 67 -1.90 12.74 25.34
N VAL A 68 -2.89 13.62 25.40
CA VAL A 68 -2.77 14.86 26.18
C VAL A 68 -2.71 14.54 27.67
N ASP A 69 -1.78 15.16 28.38
CA ASP A 69 -1.74 15.14 29.83
C ASP A 69 -2.85 16.05 30.36
N SER A 70 -3.88 15.47 30.97
CA SER A 70 -5.05 16.22 31.46
C SER A 70 -4.70 17.27 32.51
N GLU A 71 -3.55 17.14 33.19
CA GLU A 71 -3.07 18.13 34.15
C GLU A 71 -2.43 19.36 33.49
N SER A 72 -2.14 19.28 32.19
CA SER A 72 -1.49 20.36 31.43
C SER A 72 -2.46 21.28 30.69
N ILE A 73 -3.76 20.99 30.72
CA ILE A 73 -4.74 21.74 29.96
C ILE A 73 -5.02 23.11 30.61
N PRO A 74 -5.25 24.18 29.82
CA PRO A 74 -5.57 25.50 30.37
C PRO A 74 -6.86 25.52 31.20
N LYS A 75 -7.02 26.57 32.02
CA LYS A 75 -8.28 26.83 32.73
C LYS A 75 -9.45 26.95 31.75
N ASN A 76 -10.65 26.59 32.20
CA ASN A 76 -11.86 26.64 31.38
C ASN A 76 -11.76 25.80 30.09
N THR A 77 -10.95 24.75 30.11
CA THR A 77 -10.95 23.69 29.10
C THR A 77 -11.22 22.33 29.74
N LYS A 78 -11.67 21.37 28.93
CA LYS A 78 -11.88 19.99 29.35
C LYS A 78 -11.29 19.07 28.28
N TYR A 79 -10.44 18.13 28.69
CA TYR A 79 -9.92 17.09 27.81
C TYR A 79 -10.60 15.75 28.05
N GLU A 80 -11.00 15.08 26.97
CA GLU A 80 -11.59 13.75 27.00
C GLU A 80 -10.88 12.86 25.97
N TYR A 81 -10.52 11.65 26.41
CA TYR A 81 -9.98 10.61 25.57
C TYR A 81 -11.00 9.49 25.41
N VAL A 82 -11.42 9.21 24.18
CA VAL A 82 -12.34 8.10 23.89
C VAL A 82 -11.51 6.85 23.62
N ALA A 83 -11.50 5.96 24.61
CA ALA A 83 -10.68 4.76 24.63
C ALA A 83 -10.88 3.86 23.41
N GLY A 84 -9.78 3.26 22.92
CA GLY A 84 -9.77 2.29 21.83
C GLY A 84 -9.73 2.89 20.40
N GLN A 85 -10.06 4.17 20.24
CA GLN A 85 -10.02 4.85 18.93
C GLN A 85 -8.89 5.86 18.80
N SER A 86 -8.10 6.08 19.86
CA SER A 86 -7.08 7.11 19.89
C SER A 86 -7.65 8.50 19.53
N TYR A 87 -8.88 8.72 19.98
CA TYR A 87 -9.68 9.88 19.66
C TYR A 87 -9.70 10.85 20.83
N ASN A 88 -9.37 12.08 20.53
CA ASN A 88 -9.14 13.15 21.49
C ASN A 88 -10.20 14.22 21.30
N ILE A 89 -10.69 14.77 22.40
CA ILE A 89 -11.62 15.90 22.44
C ILE A 89 -11.06 16.92 23.41
N LEU A 90 -10.87 18.16 22.96
CA LEU A 90 -10.53 19.29 23.79
C LEU A 90 -11.64 20.33 23.68
N SER A 91 -12.43 20.48 24.74
CA SER A 91 -13.57 21.38 24.83
C SER A 91 -13.18 22.70 25.48
N PHE A 92 -13.73 23.79 24.97
CA PHE A 92 -13.38 25.16 25.33
C PHE A 92 -14.57 25.90 25.92
N GLY A 93 -14.35 26.51 27.09
CA GLY A 93 -15.32 27.29 27.86
C GLY A 93 -15.54 28.72 27.32
N ASN A 94 -16.30 29.51 28.06
CA ASN A 94 -16.78 30.83 27.63
C ASN A 94 -15.68 31.81 27.20
N ASP A 95 -14.47 31.69 27.74
CA ASP A 95 -13.35 32.61 27.47
C ASP A 95 -12.67 32.39 26.10
N TYR A 96 -13.08 31.36 25.36
CA TYR A 96 -12.42 30.92 24.12
C TYR A 96 -13.25 31.23 22.87
N THR A 97 -13.76 32.45 22.75
CA THR A 97 -14.33 32.90 21.46
C THR A 97 -13.20 33.19 20.48
N ILE A 98 -13.31 32.67 19.25
CA ILE A 98 -12.33 32.94 18.17
C ILE A 98 -13.01 33.70 17.05
N LYS A 99 -12.69 34.98 16.89
CA LYS A 99 -13.22 35.79 15.79
C LYS A 99 -12.70 35.30 14.45
N LYS A 100 -13.39 35.68 13.37
CA LYS A 100 -12.89 35.48 12.01
C LYS A 100 -11.45 35.99 11.85
N GLY A 101 -10.56 35.11 11.43
CA GLY A 101 -9.13 35.38 11.20
C GLY A 101 -8.28 35.40 12.46
N GLU A 102 -8.87 35.28 13.64
CA GLU A 102 -8.17 35.24 14.91
C GLU A 102 -7.53 33.86 15.15
N THR A 103 -6.46 33.86 15.94
CA THR A 103 -5.75 32.66 16.38
C THR A 103 -5.70 32.65 17.90
N ILE A 104 -5.97 31.49 18.49
CA ILE A 104 -5.68 31.22 19.89
C ILE A 104 -4.57 30.18 19.98
N SER A 105 -3.73 30.28 21.00
CA SER A 105 -2.62 29.37 21.24
C SER A 105 -2.84 28.59 22.53
N ILE A 106 -2.73 27.27 22.44
CA ILE A 106 -2.93 26.33 23.55
C ILE A 106 -1.67 25.50 23.73
N ASP A 107 -0.96 25.73 24.83
CA ASP A 107 0.16 24.88 25.22
C ASP A 107 -0.35 23.63 25.93
N LEU A 108 0.14 22.47 25.51
CA LEU A 108 -0.21 21.17 26.06
C LEU A 108 1.05 20.36 26.32
N LYS A 109 0.99 19.50 27.33
CA LYS A 109 1.91 18.37 27.46
C LYS A 109 1.21 17.13 26.95
N GLN A 110 1.95 16.27 26.25
CA GLN A 110 1.48 14.96 25.86
C GLN A 110 2.40 13.87 26.41
N ARG A 111 1.84 12.69 26.66
CA ARG A 111 2.56 11.46 27.00
C ARG A 111 2.55 10.54 25.78
N GLY A 112 3.70 9.97 25.44
CA GLY A 112 3.89 9.19 24.22
C GLY A 112 4.94 9.82 23.31
N GLY A 113 5.02 9.36 22.06
CA GLY A 113 6.05 9.81 21.13
C GLY A 113 5.57 9.83 19.69
N VAL A 114 5.83 10.95 19.02
CA VAL A 114 5.67 11.09 17.56
C VAL A 114 7.01 10.70 16.92
N LYS A 115 7.09 9.49 16.36
CA LYS A 115 8.32 8.96 15.74
C LYS A 115 8.24 8.95 14.21
N ARG A 116 7.03 9.06 13.66
CA ARG A 116 6.75 9.02 12.22
C ARG A 116 5.73 10.09 11.88
N LYS A 117 5.70 10.50 10.60
CA LYS A 117 4.68 11.44 10.12
C LYS A 117 3.24 10.92 10.29
N SER A 118 3.04 9.60 10.32
CA SER A 118 1.73 8.99 10.58
C SER A 118 1.27 9.10 12.03
N ASP A 119 2.16 9.48 12.95
CA ASP A 119 1.87 9.61 14.38
C ASP A 119 1.30 11.00 14.73
N PHE A 120 1.35 11.96 13.81
CA PHE A 120 0.78 13.29 13.99
C PHE A 120 -0.75 13.25 14.10
N PRO A 121 -1.37 14.31 14.66
CA PRO A 121 -2.82 14.47 14.63
C PRO A 121 -3.40 14.36 13.22
N MET A 122 -4.51 13.62 13.09
CA MET A 122 -5.22 13.42 11.83
C MET A 122 -6.74 13.48 11.99
N GLY A 123 -7.43 13.79 10.88
CA GLY A 123 -8.89 13.71 10.78
C GLY A 123 -9.61 14.67 11.73
N GLY A 124 -9.07 15.86 11.95
CA GLY A 124 -9.61 16.79 12.93
C GLY A 124 -10.88 17.50 12.45
N PHE A 125 -11.70 17.90 13.42
CA PHE A 125 -12.85 18.76 13.20
C PHE A 125 -13.18 19.55 14.48
N VAL A 126 -13.81 20.70 14.31
CA VAL A 126 -14.38 21.49 15.40
C VAL A 126 -15.89 21.29 15.43
N VAL A 127 -16.45 21.07 16.61
CA VAL A 127 -17.91 21.04 16.84
C VAL A 127 -18.31 22.31 17.56
N THR A 128 -19.27 23.04 16.98
CA THR A 128 -19.97 24.16 17.61
C THR A 128 -21.44 23.79 17.81
N ASP A 129 -22.24 24.70 18.39
CA ASP A 129 -23.69 24.48 18.54
C ASP A 129 -24.42 24.33 17.18
N ASP A 130 -23.92 25.00 16.13
CA ASP A 130 -24.60 25.10 14.84
C ASP A 130 -23.95 24.28 13.71
N ASP A 131 -22.66 23.92 13.82
CA ASP A 131 -21.90 23.35 12.70
C ASP A 131 -20.75 22.41 13.11
N ILE A 132 -20.28 21.63 12.14
CA ILE A 132 -19.07 20.80 12.23
C ILE A 132 -18.09 21.29 11.16
N LEU A 133 -17.01 21.91 11.63
CA LEU A 133 -16.00 22.56 10.79
C LEU A 133 -14.79 21.65 10.61
N ASN A 134 -14.33 21.47 9.38
CA ASN A 134 -13.14 20.63 9.14
C ASN A 134 -11.88 21.30 9.68
N VAL A 135 -10.97 20.51 10.25
CA VAL A 135 -9.65 20.99 10.67
C VAL A 135 -8.58 20.53 9.70
N LYS A 136 -7.72 21.46 9.31
CA LYS A 136 -6.47 21.17 8.61
C LYS A 136 -5.31 21.32 9.60
N PHE A 137 -4.66 20.21 9.90
CA PHE A 137 -3.43 20.21 10.70
C PHE A 137 -2.21 20.59 9.85
N ILE A 138 -1.34 21.42 10.42
CA ILE A 138 0.01 21.70 9.94
C ILE A 138 0.95 21.30 11.06
N ASN A 139 1.84 20.33 10.82
CA ASN A 139 2.72 19.79 11.85
C ASN A 139 4.11 20.39 11.72
N LEU A 140 4.60 21.05 12.77
CA LEU A 140 5.94 21.62 12.87
C LEU A 140 6.71 20.89 13.96
N TRP A 141 7.87 20.33 13.63
CA TRP A 141 8.63 19.49 14.57
C TRP A 141 10.14 19.58 14.35
N GLU A 142 10.58 20.09 13.20
CA GLU A 142 11.97 20.11 12.77
C GLU A 142 12.87 21.00 13.63
N ASN A 143 12.29 21.97 14.33
CA ASN A 143 12.99 22.88 15.23
C ASN A 143 12.78 22.53 16.71
N ALA A 144 12.16 21.38 17.01
CA ALA A 144 11.93 20.96 18.38
C ALA A 144 13.28 20.79 19.12
N LYS A 145 13.29 21.18 20.39
CA LYS A 145 14.38 20.83 21.29
C LYS A 145 14.48 19.30 21.41
N ASP A 146 15.70 18.80 21.52
CA ASP A 146 16.02 17.38 21.70
C ASP A 146 15.57 16.46 20.54
N ILE A 147 15.32 17.04 19.36
CA ILE A 147 14.99 16.32 18.11
C ILE A 147 16.01 15.23 17.74
N GLN A 148 17.27 15.37 18.14
CA GLN A 148 18.34 14.41 17.85
C GLN A 148 18.05 13.03 18.46
N GLU A 149 17.26 12.97 19.53
CA GLU A 149 16.87 11.72 20.20
C GLU A 149 15.98 10.83 19.34
N LEU A 150 15.34 11.39 18.31
CA LEU A 150 14.58 10.60 17.34
C LEU A 150 15.47 9.68 16.50
N ASN A 151 16.80 9.87 16.52
CA ASN A 151 17.78 9.06 15.78
C ASN A 151 17.35 8.85 14.31
N ILE A 152 16.97 9.95 13.64
CA ILE A 152 16.39 9.92 12.30
C ILE A 152 17.41 9.34 11.31
N PRO A 153 17.11 8.22 10.61
CA PRO A 153 18.07 7.62 9.69
C PRO A 153 18.47 8.57 8.56
N THR A 154 19.77 8.76 8.39
CA THR A 154 20.35 9.62 7.36
C THR A 154 20.60 8.87 6.05
N ALA A 155 20.96 9.61 5.00
CA ALA A 155 21.45 9.01 3.75
C ALA A 155 22.73 8.18 3.98
N ASN A 156 23.61 8.62 4.90
CA ASN A 156 24.84 7.91 5.26
C ASN A 156 24.54 6.58 5.97
N ASP A 157 23.58 6.57 6.90
CA ASP A 157 23.17 5.34 7.60
C ASP A 157 22.60 4.32 6.62
N ARG A 158 21.76 4.79 5.68
CA ARG A 158 21.20 3.96 4.62
C ARG A 158 22.28 3.43 3.68
N PHE A 159 23.29 4.24 3.36
CA PHE A 159 24.43 3.81 2.55
C PHE A 159 25.21 2.71 3.27
N ASN A 160 25.61 2.95 4.53
CA ASN A 160 26.35 1.98 5.34
C ASN A 160 25.58 0.68 5.54
N TYR A 161 24.26 0.74 5.75
CA TYR A 161 23.40 -0.46 5.83
C TYR A 161 23.41 -1.28 4.53
N ASN A 162 23.50 -0.61 3.38
CA ASN A 162 23.43 -1.25 2.07
C ASN A 162 24.79 -1.49 1.41
N VAL A 163 25.90 -1.10 2.04
CA VAL A 163 27.24 -1.13 1.42
C VAL A 163 27.71 -2.55 1.07
N SER A 164 27.22 -3.55 1.80
CA SER A 164 27.50 -4.96 1.53
C SER A 164 26.70 -5.53 0.35
N ASN A 165 25.62 -4.86 -0.07
CA ASN A 165 24.81 -5.31 -1.20
C ASN A 165 25.56 -5.04 -2.50
N LYS A 166 25.59 -6.03 -3.38
CA LYS A 166 26.23 -5.94 -4.69
C LYS A 166 25.19 -6.22 -5.77
N LEU A 167 25.30 -5.50 -6.89
CA LEU A 167 24.53 -5.83 -8.08
C LEU A 167 25.01 -7.20 -8.59
N LEU A 168 24.11 -8.17 -8.65
CA LEU A 168 24.40 -9.50 -9.17
C LEU A 168 24.39 -9.50 -10.69
N ASP A 169 25.24 -10.34 -11.28
CA ASP A 169 25.15 -10.63 -12.70
C ASP A 169 23.87 -11.42 -12.99
N LYS A 170 23.29 -11.25 -14.18
CA LYS A 170 22.06 -11.95 -14.59
C LYS A 170 22.18 -13.47 -14.49
N SER A 171 23.37 -14.02 -14.73
CA SER A 171 23.63 -15.47 -14.61
C SER A 171 23.50 -16.01 -13.19
N GLN A 172 23.47 -15.13 -12.18
CA GLN A 172 23.33 -15.49 -10.77
C GLN A 172 21.90 -15.33 -10.25
N LEU A 173 20.96 -14.89 -11.10
CA LEU A 173 19.57 -14.67 -10.72
C LEU A 173 18.78 -15.99 -10.78
N ASP A 174 17.92 -16.18 -9.81
CA ASP A 174 16.95 -17.28 -9.84
C ASP A 174 15.95 -17.08 -10.98
N LEU A 175 15.65 -18.17 -11.70
CA LEU A 175 14.72 -18.15 -12.81
C LEU A 175 13.24 -18.05 -12.36
N ILE A 176 12.94 -18.59 -11.17
CA ILE A 176 11.58 -18.74 -10.65
C ILE A 176 11.55 -18.36 -9.17
N VAL A 177 10.52 -17.60 -8.79
CA VAL A 177 10.21 -17.24 -7.41
C VAL A 177 8.77 -17.66 -7.09
N PRO A 178 8.51 -18.35 -5.96
CA PRO A 178 9.48 -18.91 -5.00
C PRO A 178 10.42 -19.94 -5.64
N THR A 179 11.63 -20.09 -5.07
CA THR A 179 12.64 -21.03 -5.58
C THR A 179 12.10 -22.47 -5.53
N PRO A 180 12.07 -23.19 -6.67
CA PRO A 180 11.66 -24.58 -6.69
C PRO A 180 12.60 -25.48 -5.88
N ASN A 181 12.10 -26.64 -5.42
CA ASN A 181 12.93 -27.63 -4.73
C ASN A 181 14.10 -28.13 -5.58
N LYS A 182 13.91 -28.29 -6.89
CA LYS A 182 14.96 -28.69 -7.82
C LYS A 182 14.75 -28.13 -9.22
N ILE A 183 15.83 -27.66 -9.83
CA ILE A 183 15.90 -27.30 -11.26
C ILE A 183 17.14 -28.00 -11.85
N ASP A 184 16.92 -28.84 -12.86
CA ASP A 184 17.97 -29.44 -13.68
C ASP A 184 17.99 -28.74 -15.04
N LEU A 185 19.15 -28.22 -15.45
CA LEU A 185 19.34 -27.56 -16.76
C LEU A 185 19.96 -28.55 -17.75
N PHE A 186 19.47 -28.54 -18.98
CA PHE A 186 19.95 -29.41 -20.06
C PHE A 186 20.47 -28.59 -21.24
N GLU A 187 21.25 -29.26 -22.11
CA GLU A 187 21.62 -28.69 -23.39
C GLU A 187 20.40 -28.52 -24.30
N GLY A 188 20.47 -27.52 -25.17
CA GLY A 188 19.38 -27.16 -26.08
C GLY A 188 18.50 -26.04 -25.54
N GLN A 189 17.71 -25.50 -26.45
CA GLN A 189 16.84 -24.36 -26.20
C GLN A 189 15.68 -24.38 -27.18
N MET A 190 14.57 -23.77 -26.78
CA MET A 190 13.43 -23.51 -27.64
C MET A 190 13.18 -22.00 -27.76
N ASP A 191 12.76 -21.56 -28.94
CA ASP A 191 12.37 -20.16 -29.13
C ASP A 191 11.01 -19.87 -28.51
N LEU A 192 10.89 -18.69 -27.90
CA LEU A 192 9.62 -18.23 -27.36
C LEU A 192 8.65 -17.89 -28.51
N LYS A 193 7.53 -18.62 -28.59
CA LYS A 193 6.47 -18.36 -29.57
C LYS A 193 5.53 -17.26 -29.07
N THR A 194 4.90 -16.54 -29.99
CA THR A 194 3.83 -15.59 -29.65
C THR A 194 2.51 -16.29 -29.32
N LYS A 195 2.33 -17.51 -29.83
CA LYS A 195 1.14 -18.35 -29.68
C LYS A 195 1.56 -19.78 -29.33
N TYR A 196 0.91 -20.36 -28.33
CA TYR A 196 1.07 -21.76 -27.92
C TYR A 196 -0.29 -22.46 -27.93
N SER A 197 -0.34 -23.70 -28.41
CA SER A 197 -1.43 -24.62 -28.16
C SER A 197 -1.25 -25.32 -26.82
N ILE A 198 -2.34 -25.47 -26.06
CA ILE A 198 -2.35 -26.16 -24.76
C ILE A 198 -3.39 -27.29 -24.76
N ASN A 199 -3.00 -28.43 -24.21
CA ASN A 199 -3.87 -29.53 -23.82
C ASN A 199 -3.82 -29.65 -22.29
N ILE A 200 -4.98 -29.68 -21.64
CA ILE A 200 -5.09 -29.82 -20.19
C ILE A 200 -5.94 -31.06 -19.93
N ASP A 201 -5.38 -32.01 -19.18
CA ASP A 201 -6.08 -33.20 -18.70
C ASP A 201 -7.29 -32.81 -17.85
N GLU A 202 -8.46 -33.30 -18.23
CA GLU A 202 -9.73 -33.00 -17.57
C GLU A 202 -9.73 -33.41 -16.09
N SER A 203 -8.97 -34.44 -15.73
CA SER A 203 -8.84 -34.95 -14.36
C SER A 203 -8.28 -33.91 -13.37
N LEU A 204 -7.50 -32.95 -13.87
CA LEU A 204 -6.92 -31.88 -13.06
C LEU A 204 -7.91 -30.78 -12.71
N ASN A 205 -9.11 -30.74 -13.30
CA ASN A 205 -10.12 -29.71 -13.06
C ASN A 205 -9.58 -28.27 -13.23
N LEU A 206 -8.58 -28.08 -14.08
CA LEU A 206 -7.99 -26.78 -14.39
C LEU A 206 -8.68 -26.18 -15.63
N ASN A 207 -9.52 -25.18 -15.42
CA ASN A 207 -10.27 -24.54 -16.50
C ASN A 207 -9.34 -23.84 -17.53
N PHE A 208 -9.62 -24.06 -18.82
CA PHE A 208 -8.86 -23.49 -19.93
C PHE A 208 -8.82 -21.95 -19.94
N ASP A 209 -9.95 -21.27 -19.71
CA ASP A 209 -10.00 -19.81 -19.69
C ASP A 209 -9.17 -19.24 -18.54
N PHE A 210 -9.13 -19.93 -17.41
CA PHE A 210 -8.25 -19.57 -16.29
C PHE A 210 -6.77 -19.74 -16.67
N ALA A 211 -6.38 -20.87 -17.25
CA ALA A 211 -5.01 -21.10 -17.73
C ALA A 211 -4.59 -20.06 -18.79
N LYS A 212 -5.49 -19.76 -19.73
CA LYS A 212 -5.31 -18.71 -20.75
C LYS A 212 -5.17 -17.32 -20.14
N SER A 213 -6.01 -16.98 -19.16
CA SER A 213 -5.93 -15.72 -18.42
C SER A 213 -4.60 -15.61 -17.67
N LEU A 214 -4.15 -16.71 -17.06
CA LEU A 214 -2.91 -16.74 -16.33
C LEU A 214 -1.70 -16.45 -17.22
N MET A 215 -1.65 -17.04 -18.41
CA MET A 215 -0.58 -16.83 -19.39
C MET A 215 -0.70 -15.51 -20.17
N SER A 216 -1.74 -14.72 -19.90
CA SER A 216 -1.88 -13.40 -20.52
C SER A 216 -0.69 -12.49 -20.19
N GLY A 217 -0.31 -11.65 -21.16
CA GLY A 217 0.87 -10.80 -21.07
C GLY A 217 2.18 -11.48 -21.48
N VAL A 218 2.30 -12.81 -21.36
CA VAL A 218 3.51 -13.55 -21.79
C VAL A 218 3.32 -14.27 -23.13
N ALA A 219 2.19 -14.95 -23.35
CA ALA A 219 1.91 -15.66 -24.60
C ALA A 219 0.40 -15.72 -24.91
N LYS A 220 0.02 -15.89 -26.18
CA LYS A 220 -1.37 -16.18 -26.58
C LYS A 220 -1.63 -17.68 -26.51
N ILE A 221 -2.61 -18.10 -25.72
CA ILE A 221 -2.96 -19.52 -25.56
C ILE A 221 -4.21 -19.87 -26.39
N VAL A 222 -4.15 -21.01 -27.07
CA VAL A 222 -5.30 -21.65 -27.75
C VAL A 222 -5.41 -23.11 -27.34
N SER A 223 -6.62 -23.68 -27.36
CA SER A 223 -6.84 -25.10 -27.08
C SER A 223 -6.47 -25.96 -28.29
N ASN A 224 -5.80 -27.10 -28.07
CA ASN A 224 -5.63 -28.16 -29.05
C ASN A 224 -5.52 -29.52 -28.35
N ASN A 225 -6.28 -30.53 -28.78
CA ASN A 225 -6.35 -31.82 -28.10
C ASN A 225 -5.38 -32.89 -28.66
N GLU A 226 -4.82 -32.71 -29.86
CA GLU A 226 -3.95 -33.70 -30.50
C GLU A 226 -2.46 -33.39 -30.29
N GLU A 227 -1.97 -32.36 -30.99
CA GLU A 227 -0.58 -31.88 -30.91
C GLU A 227 -0.53 -30.49 -30.27
N ALA A 228 -0.46 -30.49 -28.93
CA ALA A 228 -0.28 -29.29 -28.14
C ALA A 228 1.20 -28.99 -27.87
N ASP A 229 1.59 -27.72 -27.98
CA ASP A 229 2.92 -27.23 -27.59
C ASP A 229 3.14 -27.42 -26.07
N ILE A 230 2.07 -27.23 -25.28
CA ILE A 230 2.05 -27.37 -23.83
C ILE A 230 1.06 -28.48 -23.46
N LYS A 231 1.53 -29.53 -22.81
CA LYS A 231 0.69 -30.61 -22.28
C LYS A 231 0.68 -30.55 -20.76
N ILE A 232 -0.49 -30.46 -20.15
CA ILE A 232 -0.67 -30.55 -18.70
C ILE A 232 -1.38 -31.87 -18.41
N SER A 233 -0.68 -32.82 -17.79
CA SER A 233 -1.13 -34.20 -17.61
C SER A 233 -1.27 -34.58 -16.14
N PHE A 234 -2.31 -35.35 -15.83
CA PHE A 234 -2.47 -35.94 -14.52
C PHE A 234 -1.54 -37.14 -14.33
N ILE A 235 -0.88 -37.23 -13.18
CA ILE A 235 -0.16 -38.44 -12.75
C ILE A 235 -0.44 -38.75 -11.28
N GLU A 236 -0.75 -40.02 -10.98
CA GLU A 236 -1.16 -40.44 -9.64
C GLU A 236 -0.03 -40.37 -8.60
N ASN A 237 1.22 -40.62 -9.03
CA ASN A 237 2.36 -40.83 -8.13
C ASN A 237 3.06 -39.53 -7.66
N LEU A 238 2.42 -38.36 -7.82
CA LEU A 238 2.93 -37.11 -7.25
C LEU A 238 2.26 -36.78 -5.93
N THR A 239 3.04 -36.25 -4.99
CA THR A 239 2.50 -35.67 -3.76
C THR A 239 1.56 -34.50 -4.08
N LYS A 240 0.59 -34.27 -3.20
CA LYS A 240 -0.39 -33.18 -3.33
C LYS A 240 0.31 -31.84 -3.56
N GLU A 241 -0.29 -30.96 -4.36
CA GLU A 241 0.24 -29.64 -4.72
C GLU A 241 1.61 -29.64 -5.42
N SER A 242 2.13 -30.82 -5.79
CA SER A 242 3.46 -30.95 -6.41
C SER A 242 3.34 -30.98 -7.93
N TYR A 243 4.41 -30.58 -8.61
CA TYR A 243 4.46 -30.63 -10.06
C TYR A 243 5.84 -30.99 -10.58
N GLU A 244 5.87 -31.56 -11.78
CA GLU A 244 7.05 -31.58 -12.63
C GLU A 244 6.82 -30.72 -13.86
N LEU A 245 7.78 -29.87 -14.22
CA LEU A 245 7.77 -29.10 -15.47
C LEU A 245 8.99 -29.47 -16.30
N ASN A 246 8.76 -30.00 -17.49
CA ASN A 246 9.80 -30.34 -18.46
C ASN A 246 9.68 -29.43 -19.68
N ILE A 247 10.80 -28.84 -20.08
CA ILE A 247 10.93 -28.07 -21.31
C ILE A 247 12.05 -28.70 -22.12
N ASP A 248 11.70 -29.17 -23.31
CA ASP A 248 12.63 -29.70 -24.31
C ASP A 248 12.54 -28.86 -25.59
N ASN A 249 13.39 -29.15 -26.58
CA ASN A 249 13.50 -28.36 -27.83
C ASN A 249 12.14 -28.14 -28.54
N ASN A 250 11.20 -29.09 -28.42
CA ASN A 250 9.98 -29.12 -29.21
C ASN A 250 8.69 -29.08 -28.38
N SER A 251 8.76 -29.30 -27.07
CA SER A 251 7.56 -29.51 -26.24
C SER A 251 7.74 -29.06 -24.80
N ILE A 252 6.65 -28.63 -24.20
CA ILE A 252 6.55 -28.31 -22.78
C ILE A 252 5.54 -29.26 -22.14
N SER A 253 5.93 -29.91 -21.05
CA SER A 253 5.05 -30.83 -20.31
C SER A 253 5.01 -30.45 -18.83
N ILE A 254 3.80 -30.39 -18.27
CA ILE A 254 3.56 -30.22 -16.83
C ILE A 254 2.85 -31.47 -16.33
N PHE A 255 3.36 -32.08 -15.28
CA PHE A 255 2.76 -33.23 -14.60
C PHE A 255 2.36 -32.84 -13.19
N ALA A 256 1.15 -33.21 -12.76
CA ALA A 256 0.63 -32.95 -11.43
C ALA A 256 -0.36 -34.03 -10.99
N SER A 257 -0.53 -34.22 -9.68
CA SER A 257 -1.57 -35.10 -9.12
C SER A 257 -2.84 -34.35 -8.70
N ASP A 258 -2.85 -33.02 -8.79
CA ASP A 258 -4.02 -32.21 -8.49
C ASP A 258 -4.02 -30.87 -9.22
N ARG A 259 -5.15 -30.15 -9.10
CA ARG A 259 -5.35 -28.83 -9.67
C ARG A 259 -4.31 -27.80 -9.20
N ALA A 260 -3.87 -27.89 -7.94
CA ALA A 260 -2.96 -26.92 -7.35
C ALA A 260 -1.54 -27.06 -7.90
N GLY A 261 -1.04 -28.29 -8.01
CA GLY A 261 0.24 -28.62 -8.64
C GLY A 261 0.25 -28.18 -10.10
N ALA A 262 -0.80 -28.49 -10.85
CA ALA A 262 -0.91 -28.05 -12.26
C ALA A 262 -0.87 -26.52 -12.39
N LEU A 263 -1.54 -25.81 -11.48
CA LEU A 263 -1.50 -24.35 -11.42
C LEU A 263 -0.09 -23.83 -11.09
N TYR A 264 0.61 -24.43 -10.13
CA TYR A 264 1.96 -24.03 -9.76
C TYR A 264 2.97 -24.27 -10.89
N GLY A 265 2.86 -25.41 -11.59
CA GLY A 265 3.66 -25.67 -12.79
C GLY A 265 3.42 -24.61 -13.87
N LEU A 266 2.16 -24.21 -14.08
CA LEU A 266 1.83 -23.16 -15.06
C LEU A 266 2.32 -21.77 -14.63
N GLN A 267 2.33 -21.45 -13.33
CA GLN A 267 2.92 -20.22 -12.80
C GLN A 267 4.44 -20.18 -13.02
N SER A 268 5.13 -21.29 -12.80
CA SER A 268 6.57 -21.41 -13.05
C SER A 268 6.87 -21.26 -14.54
N LEU A 269 6.08 -21.89 -15.42
CA LEU A 269 6.19 -21.71 -16.87
C LEU A 269 5.97 -20.24 -17.28
N LYS A 270 4.99 -19.56 -16.70
CA LYS A 270 4.73 -18.13 -16.95
C LYS A 270 5.95 -17.28 -16.59
N GLN A 271 6.62 -17.54 -15.47
CA GLN A 271 7.81 -16.80 -15.07
C GLN A 271 8.97 -16.99 -16.05
N ILE A 272 9.20 -18.23 -16.49
CA ILE A 272 10.19 -18.55 -17.54
C ILE A 272 9.88 -17.76 -18.82
N PHE A 273 8.62 -17.76 -19.27
CA PHE A 273 8.20 -17.01 -20.46
C PHE A 273 8.36 -15.49 -20.27
N LEU A 274 8.07 -14.97 -19.07
CA LEU A 274 8.24 -13.55 -18.75
C LEU A 274 9.71 -13.13 -18.85
N VAL A 275 10.62 -13.90 -18.24
CA VAL A 275 12.07 -13.64 -18.30
C VAL A 275 12.55 -13.69 -19.75
N SER A 276 12.26 -14.78 -20.46
CA SER A 276 12.63 -14.94 -21.88
C SER A 276 12.11 -13.78 -22.75
N LYS A 277 10.88 -13.32 -22.53
CA LYS A 277 10.29 -12.20 -23.25
C LYS A 277 10.96 -10.86 -22.95
N LEU A 278 11.21 -10.57 -21.67
CA LEU A 278 11.83 -9.31 -21.24
C LEU A 278 13.28 -9.21 -21.70
N GLU A 279 14.01 -10.33 -21.66
CA GLU A 279 15.42 -10.39 -22.05
C GLU A 279 15.63 -10.66 -23.55
N LYS A 280 14.57 -11.01 -24.28
CA LYS A 280 14.62 -11.42 -25.69
C LYS A 280 15.55 -12.62 -25.91
N THR A 281 15.47 -13.60 -25.02
CA THR A 281 16.29 -14.82 -25.03
C THR A 281 15.45 -16.05 -25.31
N SER A 282 16.05 -17.11 -25.85
CA SER A 282 15.41 -18.42 -25.97
C SER A 282 15.26 -19.07 -24.59
N ILE A 283 14.34 -20.03 -24.48
CA ILE A 283 14.09 -20.77 -23.25
C ILE A 283 15.02 -21.99 -23.22
N ARG A 284 15.82 -22.13 -22.17
CA ARG A 284 16.69 -23.32 -22.00
C ARG A 284 15.87 -24.57 -21.71
N ASN A 285 16.36 -25.70 -22.18
CA ASN A 285 15.82 -26.99 -21.76
C ASN A 285 16.05 -27.20 -20.27
N LEU A 286 15.01 -27.63 -19.57
CA LEU A 286 15.06 -27.79 -18.12
C LEU A 286 14.02 -28.77 -17.62
N LYS A 287 14.29 -29.32 -16.44
CA LYS A 287 13.34 -30.05 -15.62
C LYS A 287 13.22 -29.39 -14.25
N ILE A 288 12.00 -29.17 -13.80
CA ILE A 288 11.68 -28.70 -12.46
C ILE A 288 10.91 -29.78 -11.75
N THR A 289 11.29 -30.06 -10.51
CA THR A 289 10.50 -30.89 -9.60
C THR A 289 10.26 -30.06 -8.36
N ASP A 290 9.00 -29.81 -8.05
CA ASP A 290 8.66 -28.87 -6.98
C ASP A 290 7.43 -29.29 -6.18
N SER A 291 7.43 -28.90 -4.91
CA SER A 291 6.37 -29.14 -3.96
C SER A 291 6.45 -28.12 -2.82
N PRO A 292 5.32 -27.64 -2.29
CA PRO A 292 5.36 -26.68 -1.19
C PRO A 292 5.99 -27.30 0.06
N LYS A 293 6.91 -26.58 0.71
CA LYS A 293 7.48 -26.97 2.01
C LYS A 293 6.43 -27.01 3.12
N PHE A 294 5.42 -26.14 3.05
CA PHE A 294 4.32 -26.05 4.00
C PHE A 294 2.99 -25.99 3.27
N SER A 295 2.00 -26.75 3.74
CA SER A 295 0.65 -26.76 3.17
C SER A 295 -0.11 -25.45 3.38
N TYR A 296 0.14 -24.75 4.48
CA TYR A 296 -0.49 -23.46 4.78
C TYR A 296 0.43 -22.28 4.43
N ARG A 297 0.02 -21.47 3.45
CA ARG A 297 0.76 -20.29 2.95
C ARG A 297 -0.20 -19.09 2.93
N GLY A 298 -0.41 -18.50 4.11
CA GLY A 298 -1.44 -17.49 4.32
C GLY A 298 -0.95 -16.05 4.15
N MET A 299 -1.88 -15.18 3.78
CA MET A 299 -1.74 -13.72 3.88
C MET A 299 -2.91 -13.21 4.74
N LEU A 300 -2.61 -12.45 5.79
CA LEU A 300 -3.63 -11.81 6.63
C LEU A 300 -3.85 -10.36 6.17
N LEU A 301 -5.08 -10.03 5.80
CA LEU A 301 -5.50 -8.67 5.49
C LEU A 301 -6.56 -8.20 6.48
N ASP A 302 -6.25 -7.14 7.22
CA ASP A 302 -7.21 -6.51 8.13
C ASP A 302 -8.12 -5.53 7.39
N ILE A 303 -9.41 -5.86 7.34
CA ILE A 303 -10.46 -5.02 6.75
C ILE A 303 -11.35 -4.34 7.80
N SER A 304 -11.07 -4.56 9.09
CA SER A 304 -11.89 -4.06 10.20
C SER A 304 -11.56 -2.62 10.57
N ARG A 305 -10.27 -2.27 10.57
CA ARG A 305 -9.79 -0.91 10.91
C ARG A 305 -10.07 0.08 9.78
N ASN A 306 -9.86 -0.37 8.54
CA ASN A 306 -10.17 0.39 7.33
C ASN A 306 -10.78 -0.57 6.31
N PHE A 307 -12.00 -0.28 5.87
CA PHE A 307 -12.72 -1.17 4.97
C PHE A 307 -12.10 -1.18 3.57
N TYR A 308 -11.85 -2.37 3.04
CA TYR A 308 -11.48 -2.60 1.65
C TYR A 308 -12.58 -3.40 0.95
N GLY A 309 -13.27 -2.75 0.00
CA GLY A 309 -14.38 -3.39 -0.72
C GLY A 309 -13.94 -4.52 -1.67
N PRO A 310 -14.90 -5.32 -2.18
CA PRO A 310 -14.63 -6.54 -2.97
C PRO A 310 -13.67 -6.33 -4.15
N LYS A 311 -13.79 -5.21 -4.85
CA LYS A 311 -12.93 -4.85 -5.99
C LYS A 311 -11.45 -4.71 -5.61
N LYS A 312 -11.16 -4.26 -4.38
CA LYS A 312 -9.79 -4.15 -3.89
C LYS A 312 -9.29 -5.52 -3.41
N LEU A 313 -10.17 -6.30 -2.77
CA LEU A 313 -9.86 -7.66 -2.33
C LEU A 313 -9.52 -8.59 -3.50
N SER A 314 -10.24 -8.52 -4.61
CA SER A 314 -9.99 -9.36 -5.79
C SER A 314 -8.68 -9.06 -6.53
N LYS A 315 -7.93 -8.02 -6.14
CA LYS A 315 -6.63 -7.69 -6.73
C LYS A 315 -5.46 -8.28 -5.94
N PHE A 316 -5.69 -8.63 -4.68
CA PHE A 316 -4.73 -9.34 -3.85
C PHE A 316 -4.84 -10.84 -4.13
#